data_AF-A0A396ZR72-F1
#
_entry.id   AF-A0A396ZR72-F1
#
_cell.length_a   1.000
_cell.length_b   1.000
_cell.length_c   1.000
_cell.angle_alpha   90.00
_cell.angle_beta   90.00
_cell.angle_gamma   90.00
#
_symmetry.space_group_name_H-M   'P 1'
#
loop_
_entity.id
_entity.type
_entity.pdbx_description
1 polymer ?
#
loop_
_entity_poly.entity_id
_entity_poly.type
_entity_poly.pdbx_seq_one_letter_code
_entity_poly.pdbx_strand_id
1 'polypeptide(L)'
;TLLVGRYWLGVAISVLSIVVPILLAEVSDDDYRGRDLTASQLFCMLGGHMVYIGIGQFFVYLSTCYVSFNLNEWKIIATMGVAPCLLLLVCMQFVPDTPSWLLLRHNDRITSFSVCLKIQSPVNRSTRAEVRVNSNLHADFLSCWTFGLAKPAGVEHAEGEQEADASPSMSVAYGVDVETMEIPAPVRRINNALRSMNMTLVQTALFTTHLDVGVKVCDATKSDWNQFVTSEYQELISRAMMWRDGTIYIVELPRKIHEIMNRNLEVAIMAATGTFGVHLQPCGATFVDALQHIEPDESFAPARNIGAIRPANITWGEFHTLKIEVGVSRGWALMDPKAILWATFPGVAYILCIRISPHFRACQYKLHSVEPPGGIVGVAPQFVAPIEINDATVVTMDSRRLLALPPQVPLPLGFANPNVQFQLQPLVLDTIARTQRNG
;
A
#
# COMPACT_ATOMS: atom_id res chain seq x y z
N THR A 1 -0.53 -3.91 51.46
CA THR A 1 -0.53 -2.68 50.62
C THR A 1 0.68 -2.60 49.71
N LEU A 2 1.93 -2.73 50.20
CA LEU A 2 3.14 -2.66 49.36
C LEU A 2 3.20 -3.70 48.23
N LEU A 3 2.92 -4.98 48.53
CA LEU A 3 2.92 -6.05 47.53
C LEU A 3 1.89 -5.81 46.41
N VAL A 4 0.69 -5.36 46.80
CA VAL A 4 -0.38 -4.98 45.86
C VAL A 4 0.06 -3.80 44.99
N GLY A 5 0.69 -2.78 45.58
CA GLY A 5 1.23 -1.64 44.83
C GLY A 5 2.32 -2.05 43.83
N ARG A 6 3.22 -2.96 44.20
CA ARG A 6 4.25 -3.49 43.30
C ARG A 6 3.68 -4.33 42.17
N TYR A 7 2.65 -5.12 42.46
CA TYR A 7 1.94 -5.89 41.45
C TYR A 7 1.33 -4.96 40.39
N TRP A 8 0.56 -3.95 40.80
CA TRP A 8 -0.03 -2.98 39.87
C TRP A 8 1.01 -2.15 39.12
N LEU A 9 2.10 -1.78 39.77
CA LEU A 9 3.21 -1.10 39.11
C LEU A 9 3.83 -1.99 38.02
N GLY A 10 4.01 -3.28 38.29
CA GLY A 10 4.49 -4.25 37.30
C GLY A 10 3.54 -4.40 36.11
N VAL A 11 2.23 -4.45 36.36
CA VAL A 11 1.20 -4.46 35.30
C VAL A 11 1.29 -3.19 34.46
N ALA A 12 1.36 -2.01 35.09
CA ALA A 12 1.46 -0.74 34.40
C ALA A 12 2.72 -0.65 33.53
N ILE A 13 3.88 -1.06 34.04
CA ILE A 13 5.14 -1.09 33.29
C ILE A 13 5.05 -2.07 32.10
N SER A 14 4.40 -3.23 32.29
CA SER A 14 4.18 -4.20 31.22
C SER A 14 3.33 -3.62 30.08
N VAL A 15 2.21 -2.97 30.41
CA VAL A 15 1.34 -2.31 29.43
C VAL A 15 2.10 -1.19 28.70
N LEU A 16 2.82 -0.33 29.43
CA LEU A 16 3.61 0.76 28.84
C LEU A 16 4.70 0.24 27.90
N SER A 17 5.33 -0.90 28.23
CA SER A 17 6.37 -1.52 27.41
C SER A 17 5.84 -2.04 26.07
N ILE A 18 4.52 -2.22 25.94
CA ILE A 18 3.86 -2.61 24.69
C ILE A 18 3.33 -1.37 23.96
N VAL A 19 2.64 -0.48 24.68
CA VAL A 19 1.94 0.68 24.08
C VAL A 19 2.93 1.71 23.54
N VAL A 20 4.01 2.02 24.27
CA VAL A 20 4.96 3.08 23.88
C VAL A 20 5.68 2.76 22.56
N PRO A 21 6.23 1.55 22.35
CA PRO A 21 6.82 1.19 21.06
C PRO A 21 5.83 1.24 19.88
N ILE A 22 4.58 0.83 20.10
CA ILE A 22 3.54 0.86 19.07
C ILE A 22 3.23 2.30 18.68
N LEU A 23 2.97 3.17 19.67
CA LEU A 23 2.66 4.57 19.42
C LEU A 23 3.84 5.28 18.72
N LEU A 24 5.07 5.03 19.15
CA LEU A 24 6.25 5.56 18.49
C LEU A 24 6.41 5.04 17.06
N ALA A 25 6.12 3.75 16.81
CA ALA A 25 6.16 3.21 15.46
C ALA A 25 5.11 3.88 14.56
N GLU A 26 3.90 4.10 15.07
CA GLU A 26 2.81 4.74 14.32
C GLU A 26 3.03 6.22 14.04
N VAL A 27 3.73 6.93 14.93
CA VAL A 27 4.06 8.35 14.78
C VAL A 27 5.35 8.53 13.95
N SER A 28 6.38 7.72 14.16
CA SER A 28 7.69 7.91 13.49
C SER A 28 7.65 7.76 11.97
N ASP A 29 8.49 8.56 11.30
CA ASP A 29 8.71 8.51 9.86
C ASP A 29 9.41 7.19 9.45
N ASP A 30 9.10 6.65 8.27
CA ASP A 30 9.51 5.29 7.88
C ASP A 30 11.04 5.11 7.81
N ASP A 31 11.75 6.18 7.43
CA ASP A 31 13.21 6.19 7.32
C ASP A 31 13.93 6.17 8.68
N TYR A 32 13.29 6.68 9.73
CA TYR A 32 13.90 6.84 11.07
C TYR A 32 13.22 5.99 12.15
N ARG A 33 12.11 5.31 11.82
CA ARG A 33 11.34 4.47 12.75
C ARG A 33 12.22 3.52 13.57
N GLY A 34 13.16 2.83 12.91
CA GLY A 34 14.09 1.92 13.61
C GLY A 34 15.03 2.64 14.59
N ARG A 35 15.48 3.85 14.25
CA ARG A 35 16.32 4.68 15.12
C ARG A 35 15.52 5.24 16.29
N ASP A 36 14.29 5.69 16.06
CA ASP A 36 13.45 6.27 17.11
C ASP A 36 13.01 5.21 18.13
N LEU A 37 12.72 3.99 17.66
CA LEU A 37 12.37 2.85 18.51
C LEU A 37 13.56 2.35 19.34
N THR A 38 14.76 2.33 18.75
CA THR A 38 15.98 1.95 19.47
C THR A 38 16.45 3.03 20.43
N ALA A 39 16.32 4.32 20.06
CA ALA A 39 16.61 5.45 20.92
C ALA A 39 15.68 5.53 22.13
N SER A 40 14.37 5.28 21.95
CA SER A 40 13.42 5.27 23.07
C SER A 40 13.71 4.13 24.04
N GLN A 41 14.04 2.94 23.55
CA GLN A 41 14.44 1.81 24.38
C GLN A 41 15.74 2.09 25.13
N LEU A 42 16.73 2.73 24.47
CA LEU A 42 17.98 3.13 25.11
C LEU A 42 17.78 4.20 26.18
N PHE A 43 16.92 5.19 25.94
CA PHE A 43 16.59 6.24 26.90
C PHE A 43 15.88 5.68 28.13
N CYS A 44 14.91 4.77 27.94
CA CYS A 44 14.24 4.09 29.05
C CYS A 44 15.20 3.22 29.88
N MET A 45 16.05 2.42 29.22
CA MET A 45 16.96 1.50 29.90
C MET A 45 18.13 2.23 30.57
N LEU A 46 18.83 3.11 29.85
CA LEU A 46 20.02 3.78 30.37
C LEU A 46 19.65 5.05 31.15
N GLY A 47 18.86 5.93 30.55
CA GLY A 47 18.48 7.20 31.15
C GLY A 47 17.60 7.03 32.40
N GLY A 48 16.55 6.23 32.30
CA GLY A 48 15.63 5.98 33.41
C GLY A 48 16.32 5.38 34.65
N HIS A 49 17.17 4.36 34.45
CA HIS A 49 17.91 3.74 35.56
C HIS A 49 18.95 4.69 36.17
N MET A 50 19.67 5.46 35.34
CA MET A 50 20.67 6.40 35.85
C MET A 50 20.04 7.55 36.63
N VAL A 51 18.90 8.08 36.19
CA VAL A 51 18.13 9.09 36.93
C VAL A 51 17.61 8.53 38.26
N TYR A 52 17.06 7.31 38.25
CA TYR A 52 16.57 6.67 39.48
C TYR A 52 17.70 6.46 40.50
N ILE A 53 18.85 5.96 40.06
CA ILE A 53 20.03 5.78 40.92
C ILE A 53 20.54 7.14 41.41
N GLY A 54 20.67 8.14 40.54
CA GLY A 54 21.15 9.47 40.88
C GLY A 54 20.30 10.18 41.91
N ILE A 55 18.97 10.14 41.75
CA ILE A 55 18.04 10.70 42.74
C ILE A 55 18.12 9.89 44.06
N GLY A 56 18.16 8.56 43.99
CA GLY A 56 18.35 7.73 45.18
C GLY A 56 19.60 8.09 45.98
N GLN A 57 20.74 8.28 45.30
CA GLN A 57 22.00 8.69 45.92
C GLN A 57 21.94 10.10 46.50
N PHE A 58 21.30 11.05 45.80
CA PHE A 58 21.12 12.41 46.29
C PHE A 58 20.31 12.47 47.60
N PHE A 59 19.26 11.65 47.71
CA PHE A 59 18.45 11.57 48.94
C PHE A 59 19.19 10.88 50.09
N VAL A 60 19.98 9.85 49.82
CA VAL A 60 20.86 9.22 50.82
C VAL A 60 21.90 10.22 51.34
N TYR A 61 22.48 11.02 50.45
CA TYR A 61 23.39 12.11 50.80
C TYR A 61 22.70 13.16 51.69
N LEU A 62 21.54 13.67 51.29
CA LEU A 62 20.78 14.65 52.10
C LEU A 62 20.38 14.11 53.47
N SER A 63 19.97 12.84 53.57
CA SER A 63 19.67 12.15 54.82
C SER A 63 20.88 12.08 55.77
N THR A 64 22.09 11.97 55.21
CA THR A 64 23.34 11.94 55.99
C THR A 64 23.76 13.33 56.48
N CYS A 65 23.48 14.39 55.69
CA CYS A 65 23.87 15.77 56.04
C CYS A 65 22.88 16.48 56.97
N TYR A 66 21.60 16.11 56.98
CA TYR A 66 20.55 16.80 57.74
C TYR A 66 19.87 15.85 58.74
N VAL A 67 20.25 15.93 60.03
CA VAL A 67 19.80 15.05 61.12
C VAL A 67 18.28 15.10 61.37
N SER A 68 17.60 16.19 61.00
CA SER A 68 16.13 16.32 61.10
C SER A 68 15.36 15.82 59.87
N PHE A 69 16.06 15.50 58.77
CA PHE A 69 15.49 14.99 57.52
C PHE A 69 15.60 13.46 57.49
N ASN A 70 14.80 12.79 58.34
CA ASN A 70 14.83 11.33 58.47
C ASN A 70 14.07 10.66 57.30
N LEU A 71 14.65 10.71 56.10
CA LEU A 71 14.13 10.11 54.86
C LEU A 71 14.37 8.59 54.76
N ASN A 72 14.53 7.91 55.89
CA ASN A 72 14.59 6.44 55.95
C ASN A 72 13.30 5.75 55.47
N GLU A 73 12.25 6.52 55.20
CA GLU A 73 11.06 6.01 54.55
C GLU A 73 11.33 5.84 53.05
N TRP A 74 11.78 4.65 52.67
CA TRP A 74 11.74 4.13 51.30
C TRP A 74 10.40 4.41 50.57
N LYS A 75 9.34 4.68 51.34
CA LYS A 75 8.03 5.15 50.86
C LYS A 75 8.12 6.46 50.08
N ILE A 76 8.95 7.43 50.49
CA ILE A 76 9.10 8.73 49.81
C ILE A 76 9.77 8.54 48.45
N ILE A 77 10.80 7.70 48.39
CA ILE A 77 11.45 7.31 47.14
C ILE A 77 10.45 6.56 46.24
N ALA A 78 9.60 5.71 46.82
CA ALA A 78 8.56 4.99 46.09
C ALA A 78 7.41 5.88 45.58
N THR A 79 6.99 6.91 46.33
CA THR A 79 5.89 7.81 45.94
C THR A 79 6.34 8.92 44.98
N MET A 80 7.62 9.25 44.93
CA MET A 80 8.16 10.23 43.98
C MET A 80 7.93 9.83 42.51
N GLY A 81 7.81 8.53 42.22
CA GLY A 81 7.42 8.04 40.89
C GLY A 81 6.04 8.54 40.42
N VAL A 82 5.20 9.07 41.33
CA VAL A 82 3.92 9.68 40.97
C VAL A 82 4.11 11.00 40.20
N ALA A 83 5.14 11.79 40.53
CA ALA A 83 5.38 13.08 39.87
C ALA A 83 5.61 12.96 38.35
N PRO A 84 6.52 12.10 37.84
CA PRO A 84 6.67 11.91 36.39
C PRO A 84 5.43 11.26 35.76
N CYS A 85 4.67 10.43 36.49
CA CYS A 85 3.40 9.89 35.99
C CYS A 85 2.34 10.99 35.77
N LEU A 86 2.21 11.93 36.71
CA LEU A 86 1.31 13.07 36.55
C LEU A 86 1.76 14.01 35.42
N LEU A 87 3.06 14.25 35.31
CA LEU A 87 3.62 15.03 34.21
C LEU A 87 3.32 14.36 32.86
N LEU A 88 3.54 13.05 32.75
CA LEU A 88 3.23 12.28 31.55
C LEU A 88 1.73 12.33 31.21
N LEU A 89 0.86 12.22 32.23
CA LEU A 89 -0.59 12.30 32.05
C LEU A 89 -1.01 13.64 31.45
N VAL A 90 -0.42 14.75 31.93
CA VAL A 90 -0.66 16.09 31.38
C VAL A 90 -0.08 16.22 29.98
N CYS A 91 1.16 15.78 29.75
CA CYS A 91 1.80 15.85 28.43
C CYS A 91 1.05 15.06 27.37
N MET A 92 0.49 13.91 27.73
CA MET A 92 -0.27 13.06 26.82
C MET A 92 -1.55 13.73 26.29
N GLN A 93 -2.11 14.73 26.99
CA GLN A 93 -3.26 15.49 26.49
C GLN A 93 -2.92 16.36 25.26
N PHE A 94 -1.64 16.60 25.01
CA PHE A 94 -1.16 17.39 23.86
C PHE A 94 -0.63 16.53 22.71
N VAL A 95 -0.53 15.22 22.90
CA VAL A 95 -0.09 14.30 21.85
C VAL A 95 -1.27 14.02 20.93
N PRO A 96 -1.14 14.24 19.60
CA PRO A 96 -2.22 13.94 18.67
C PRO A 96 -2.46 12.43 18.60
N ASP A 97 -3.72 12.05 18.35
CA ASP A 97 -4.10 10.65 18.13
C ASP A 97 -3.34 10.05 16.94
N THR A 98 -3.10 8.74 16.98
CA THR A 98 -2.29 8.10 15.94
C THR A 98 -3.05 8.05 14.60
N PRO A 99 -2.36 8.24 13.47
CA PRO A 99 -3.00 8.29 12.16
C PRO A 99 -3.70 6.96 11.81
N SER A 100 -3.16 5.84 12.27
CA SER A 100 -3.79 4.51 12.12
C SER A 100 -5.09 4.42 12.91
N TRP A 101 -5.11 4.89 14.16
CA TRP A 101 -6.31 4.84 15.00
C TRP A 101 -7.45 5.72 14.44
N LEU A 102 -7.12 6.93 13.95
CA LEU A 102 -8.08 7.83 13.31
C LEU A 102 -8.73 7.21 12.05
N LEU A 103 -7.94 6.46 11.26
CA LEU A 103 -8.45 5.79 10.06
C LEU A 103 -9.27 4.54 10.39
N LEU A 104 -8.75 3.67 11.24
CA LEU A 104 -9.33 2.35 11.51
C LEU A 104 -10.57 2.43 12.41
N ARG A 105 -10.57 3.35 13.39
CA ARG A 105 -11.63 3.45 14.40
C ARG A 105 -12.65 4.52 14.07
N HIS A 106 -12.20 5.65 13.52
CA HIS A 106 -13.04 6.84 13.30
C HIS A 106 -13.29 7.14 11.82
N ASN A 107 -12.66 6.42 10.88
CA ASN A 107 -12.75 6.65 9.43
C ASN A 107 -12.46 8.12 9.04
N ASP A 108 -11.71 8.83 9.88
CA ASP A 108 -11.44 10.26 9.72
C ASP A 108 -10.11 10.46 8.97
N ARG A 109 -10.22 10.44 7.64
CA ARG A 109 -9.07 10.58 6.73
C ARG A 109 -8.45 11.96 6.78
N ILE A 110 -9.25 13.01 6.98
CA ILE A 110 -8.79 14.40 6.93
C ILE A 110 -7.91 14.67 8.15
N THR A 111 -8.38 14.28 9.34
CA THR A 111 -7.61 14.46 10.57
C THR A 111 -6.35 13.59 10.56
N SER A 112 -6.44 12.33 10.11
CA SER A 112 -5.27 11.44 9.97
C SER A 112 -4.20 12.01 9.02
N PHE A 113 -4.61 12.55 7.87
CA PHE A 113 -3.71 13.19 6.93
C PHE A 113 -3.05 14.44 7.54
N SER A 114 -3.83 15.28 8.24
CA SER A 114 -3.30 16.48 8.90
C SER A 114 -2.25 16.15 9.98
N VAL A 115 -2.44 15.03 10.68
CA VAL A 115 -1.50 14.52 11.68
C VAL A 115 -0.23 13.99 10.99
N CYS A 116 -0.35 13.23 9.90
CA CYS A 116 0.80 12.80 9.09
C CYS A 116 1.61 13.99 8.55
N LEU A 117 0.95 15.06 8.08
CA LEU A 117 1.63 16.28 7.65
C LEU A 117 2.43 16.95 8.77
N LYS A 118 1.92 16.96 10.00
CA LYS A 118 2.63 17.57 11.15
C LYS A 118 3.85 16.77 11.56
N ILE A 119 3.79 15.44 11.47
CA ILE A 119 4.85 14.56 11.97
C ILE A 119 5.98 14.35 10.94
N GLN A 120 5.65 14.37 9.64
CA GLN A 120 6.63 14.04 8.61
C GLN A 120 7.65 15.15 8.33
N SER A 121 8.85 14.70 7.94
CA SER A 121 9.94 15.58 7.51
C SER A 121 9.51 16.49 6.34
N PRO A 122 10.08 17.70 6.20
CA PRO A 122 9.59 18.71 5.25
C PRO A 122 9.80 18.33 3.77
N VAL A 123 10.56 17.27 3.48
CA VAL A 123 10.85 16.82 2.12
C VAL A 123 9.72 15.89 1.63
N ASN A 124 9.02 16.29 0.56
CA ASN A 124 7.92 15.53 -0.06
C ASN A 124 6.82 15.11 0.94
N ARG A 125 6.54 15.97 1.91
CA ARG A 125 5.63 15.73 3.04
C ARG A 125 4.21 15.34 2.61
N SER A 126 3.64 15.98 1.59
CA SER A 126 2.28 15.68 1.12
C SER A 126 2.19 14.28 0.50
N THR A 127 3.08 13.98 -0.46
CA THR A 127 3.14 12.68 -1.13
C THR A 127 3.44 11.54 -0.16
N ARG A 128 4.31 11.77 0.83
CA ARG A 128 4.63 10.76 1.85
C ARG A 128 3.47 10.56 2.85
N ALA A 129 2.72 11.61 3.18
CA ALA A 129 1.53 11.49 4.03
C ALA A 129 0.41 10.74 3.30
N GLU A 130 0.22 10.99 2.01
CA GLU A 130 -0.72 10.28 1.14
C GLU A 130 -0.38 8.79 1.04
N VAL A 131 0.88 8.44 0.75
CA VAL A 131 1.33 7.05 0.66
C VAL A 131 1.08 6.29 1.96
N ARG A 132 1.32 6.94 3.12
CA ARG A 132 1.13 6.32 4.44
C ARG A 132 -0.34 6.13 4.81
N VAL A 133 -1.20 7.10 4.51
CA VAL A 133 -2.66 6.98 4.72
C VAL A 133 -3.22 5.89 3.81
N ASN A 134 -2.82 5.87 2.54
CA ASN A 134 -3.24 4.86 1.57
C ASN A 134 -2.73 3.47 1.96
N SER A 135 -1.48 3.33 2.42
CA SER A 135 -0.96 2.03 2.88
C SER A 135 -1.74 1.49 4.08
N ASN A 136 -2.13 2.36 5.02
CA ASN A 136 -2.93 1.97 6.19
C ASN A 136 -4.34 1.54 5.79
N LEU A 137 -4.98 2.26 4.86
CA LEU A 137 -6.29 1.89 4.32
C LEU A 137 -6.25 0.59 3.52
N HIS A 138 -5.20 0.38 2.73
CA HIS A 138 -4.97 -0.86 2.01
C HIS A 138 -4.72 -2.03 2.98
N ALA A 139 -3.93 -1.81 4.04
CA ALA A 139 -3.70 -2.82 5.07
C ALA A 139 -5.01 -3.19 5.81
N ASP A 140 -5.86 -2.20 6.12
CA ASP A 140 -7.17 -2.42 6.73
C ASP A 140 -8.09 -3.24 5.81
N PHE A 141 -8.18 -2.80 4.55
CA PHE A 141 -8.95 -3.49 3.52
C PHE A 141 -8.51 -4.95 3.36
N LEU A 142 -7.20 -5.19 3.31
CA LEU A 142 -6.63 -6.52 3.28
C LEU A 142 -6.97 -7.32 4.56
N SER A 143 -6.92 -6.69 5.74
CA SER A 143 -7.19 -7.34 7.01
C SER A 143 -8.64 -7.81 7.15
N CYS A 144 -9.63 -6.98 6.82
CA CYS A 144 -11.05 -7.35 6.78
C CYS A 144 -11.29 -8.52 5.81
N TRP A 145 -10.59 -8.54 4.67
CA TRP A 145 -10.70 -9.60 3.67
C TRP A 145 -10.02 -10.90 4.08
N THR A 146 -8.91 -10.84 4.83
CA THR A 146 -8.21 -12.04 5.33
C THR A 146 -8.97 -12.78 6.43
N PHE A 147 -9.72 -12.06 7.27
CA PHE A 147 -10.47 -12.65 8.39
C PHE A 147 -11.96 -12.87 8.11
N GLY A 148 -12.45 -12.56 6.90
CA GLY A 148 -13.85 -12.76 6.53
C GLY A 148 -14.84 -11.91 7.34
N LEU A 149 -14.36 -10.86 7.99
CA LEU A 149 -15.21 -9.94 8.75
C LEU A 149 -15.85 -8.97 7.77
N ALA A 150 -17.18 -9.04 7.65
CA ALA A 150 -17.94 -7.96 7.00
C ALA A 150 -17.61 -6.64 7.71
N LYS A 151 -17.32 -5.61 6.92
CA LYS A 151 -17.17 -4.23 7.40
C LYS A 151 -18.35 -3.96 8.34
N PRO A 152 -18.16 -3.56 9.61
CA PRO A 152 -19.30 -3.08 10.38
C PRO A 152 -19.89 -1.93 9.56
N ALA A 153 -21.17 -2.05 9.23
CA ALA A 153 -21.93 -0.93 8.70
C ALA A 153 -21.63 0.23 9.64
N GLY A 154 -21.19 1.36 9.07
CA GLY A 154 -21.02 2.59 9.84
C GLY A 154 -22.26 2.76 10.69
N VAL A 155 -22.07 3.06 11.97
CA VAL A 155 -23.16 3.45 12.85
C VAL A 155 -23.88 4.59 12.15
N GLU A 156 -25.00 4.26 11.50
CA GLU A 156 -26.05 5.21 11.18
C GLU A 156 -26.44 5.78 12.53
N HIS A 157 -25.93 6.97 12.83
CA HIS A 157 -26.61 7.82 13.80
C HIS A 157 -27.96 8.14 13.19
N ALA A 158 -28.96 7.38 13.63
CA ALA A 158 -30.36 7.66 13.39
C ALA A 158 -30.65 9.10 13.81
N GLU A 159 -30.98 9.93 12.83
CA GLU A 159 -31.72 11.16 13.08
C GLU A 159 -33.10 10.77 13.60
N GLY A 160 -33.39 11.13 14.85
CA GLY A 160 -34.73 11.04 15.41
C GLY A 160 -34.75 10.81 16.91
N GLU A 161 -34.48 11.86 17.70
CA GLU A 161 -35.36 12.28 18.80
C GLU A 161 -34.83 13.59 19.42
N GLN A 162 -35.73 14.58 19.48
CA GLN A 162 -35.56 15.82 20.22
C GLN A 162 -35.55 15.55 21.72
N GLU A 163 -34.47 15.88 22.42
CA GLU A 163 -34.58 16.45 23.76
C GLU A 163 -33.38 17.35 24.08
N ALA A 164 -33.68 18.53 24.59
CA ALA A 164 -32.74 19.59 24.87
C ALA A 164 -31.91 19.27 26.11
N ASP A 165 -30.58 19.34 26.00
CA ASP A 165 -29.79 19.83 27.11
C ASP A 165 -28.53 20.55 26.59
N ALA A 166 -28.33 21.76 27.11
CA ALA A 166 -27.32 22.69 26.65
C ALA A 166 -26.02 22.49 27.44
N SER A 167 -24.92 22.18 26.75
CA SER A 167 -23.57 22.53 27.20
C SER A 167 -22.61 22.63 26.00
N PRO A 168 -21.66 23.57 26.01
CA PRO A 168 -21.09 24.15 24.80
C PRO A 168 -20.05 23.22 24.16
N SER A 169 -20.14 23.06 22.84
CA SER A 169 -19.15 22.39 22.02
C SER A 169 -17.80 23.12 22.14
N MET A 170 -16.79 22.38 22.62
CA MET A 170 -15.39 22.82 22.58
C MET A 170 -14.81 22.50 21.19
N SER A 171 -15.39 23.13 20.16
CA SER A 171 -14.91 23.08 18.78
C SER A 171 -14.51 24.49 18.35
N VAL A 172 -13.59 25.10 19.09
CA VAL A 172 -12.94 26.37 18.73
C VAL A 172 -11.49 26.31 19.20
N ALA A 173 -10.64 25.61 18.45
CA ALA A 173 -9.19 25.69 18.65
C ALA A 173 -8.34 25.43 17.40
N TYR A 174 -8.93 24.92 16.31
CA TYR A 174 -8.22 24.75 15.05
C TYR A 174 -8.84 25.65 13.99
N GLY A 175 -8.45 26.93 14.05
CA GLY A 175 -8.63 27.86 12.94
C GLY A 175 -7.70 27.46 11.80
N VAL A 176 -8.18 26.56 10.95
CA VAL A 176 -7.76 26.43 9.56
C VAL A 176 -9.06 26.33 8.79
N ASP A 177 -9.35 27.33 7.96
CA ASP A 177 -10.36 27.19 6.92
C ASP A 177 -9.88 26.07 6.00
N VAL A 178 -10.33 24.85 6.28
CA VAL A 178 -10.23 23.74 5.34
C VAL A 178 -11.20 24.12 4.24
N GLU A 179 -10.67 24.70 3.16
CA GLU A 179 -11.38 24.67 1.87
C GLU A 179 -11.85 23.22 1.68
N THR A 180 -13.15 23.01 1.73
CA THR A 180 -13.76 21.73 1.42
C THR A 180 -13.30 21.37 0.00
N MET A 181 -12.30 20.50 -0.15
CA MET A 181 -11.86 20.02 -1.45
C MET A 181 -13.05 19.32 -2.10
N GLU A 182 -13.76 20.05 -2.95
CA GLU A 182 -14.90 19.52 -3.68
C GLU A 182 -14.40 18.45 -4.65
N ILE A 183 -14.93 17.23 -4.52
CA ILE A 183 -14.66 16.16 -5.48
C ILE A 183 -15.04 16.67 -6.87
N PRO A 184 -14.11 16.63 -7.85
CA PRO A 184 -14.38 17.15 -9.19
C PRO A 184 -15.65 16.54 -9.78
N ALA A 185 -16.47 17.36 -10.45
CA ALA A 185 -17.77 16.92 -10.95
C ALA A 185 -17.71 15.65 -11.84
N PRO A 186 -16.70 15.46 -12.72
CA PRO A 186 -16.56 14.23 -13.49
C PRO A 186 -16.32 12.99 -12.61
N VAL A 187 -15.45 13.13 -11.60
CA VAL A 187 -15.11 12.05 -10.65
C VAL A 187 -16.35 11.64 -9.87
N ARG A 188 -17.08 12.61 -9.32
CA ARG A 188 -18.33 12.38 -8.58
C ARG A 188 -19.37 11.67 -9.45
N ARG A 189 -19.52 12.08 -10.72
CA ARG A 189 -20.46 11.45 -11.66
C ARG A 189 -20.12 9.98 -11.91
N ILE A 190 -18.85 9.68 -12.16
CA ILE A 190 -18.38 8.30 -12.41
C ILE A 190 -18.57 7.43 -11.16
N ASN A 191 -18.19 7.95 -9.98
CA ASN A 191 -18.40 7.24 -8.71
C ASN A 191 -19.88 6.94 -8.44
N ASN A 192 -20.76 7.90 -8.67
CA ASN A 192 -22.20 7.69 -8.49
C ASN A 192 -22.74 6.62 -9.45
N ALA A 193 -22.26 6.60 -10.70
CA ALA A 193 -22.59 5.54 -11.64
C ALA A 193 -22.13 4.17 -11.12
N LEU A 194 -20.89 4.05 -10.63
CA LEU A 194 -20.36 2.82 -10.04
C LEU A 194 -21.17 2.36 -8.81
N ARG A 195 -21.51 3.27 -7.90
CA ARG A 195 -22.33 2.96 -6.70
C ARG A 195 -23.74 2.48 -7.03
N SER A 196 -24.30 2.94 -8.15
CA SER A 196 -25.63 2.51 -8.61
C SER A 196 -25.66 1.11 -9.20
N MET A 197 -24.50 0.51 -9.48
CA MET A 197 -24.40 -0.81 -10.10
C MET A 197 -24.46 -1.95 -9.08
N ASN A 198 -25.17 -3.02 -9.45
CA ASN A 198 -25.14 -4.28 -8.70
C ASN A 198 -23.90 -5.09 -9.10
N MET A 199 -22.87 -5.09 -8.24
CA MET A 199 -21.59 -5.74 -8.53
C MET A 199 -21.69 -7.26 -8.72
N THR A 200 -22.70 -7.92 -8.14
CA THR A 200 -22.96 -9.35 -8.37
C THR A 200 -23.41 -9.60 -9.82
N LEU A 201 -24.24 -8.70 -10.38
CA LEU A 201 -24.67 -8.76 -11.77
C LEU A 201 -23.53 -8.39 -12.73
N VAL A 202 -22.73 -7.36 -12.39
CA VAL A 202 -21.52 -6.99 -13.15
C VAL A 202 -20.58 -8.19 -13.25
N GLN A 203 -20.31 -8.85 -12.12
CA GLN A 203 -19.46 -10.04 -12.08
C GLN A 203 -20.04 -11.17 -12.96
N THR A 204 -21.33 -11.45 -12.82
CA THR A 204 -21.98 -12.50 -13.61
C THR A 204 -21.90 -12.18 -15.10
N ALA A 205 -22.11 -10.93 -15.49
CA ALA A 205 -21.99 -10.48 -16.87
C ALA A 205 -20.56 -10.64 -17.40
N LEU A 206 -19.54 -10.21 -16.65
CA LEU A 206 -18.14 -10.36 -17.04
C LEU A 206 -17.75 -11.83 -17.24
N PHE A 207 -18.29 -12.77 -16.46
CA PHE A 207 -17.97 -14.18 -16.58
C PHE A 207 -18.75 -14.93 -17.66
N THR A 208 -19.83 -14.35 -18.19
CA THR A 208 -20.76 -15.07 -19.08
C THR A 208 -20.89 -14.41 -20.44
N THR A 209 -21.28 -13.15 -20.46
CA THR A 209 -21.81 -12.46 -21.67
C THR A 209 -20.92 -11.33 -22.14
N HIS A 210 -20.08 -10.78 -21.25
CA HIS A 210 -19.30 -9.56 -21.49
C HIS A 210 -17.79 -9.74 -21.24
N LEU A 211 -17.30 -10.98 -21.23
CA LEU A 211 -15.89 -11.31 -20.96
C LEU A 211 -14.89 -10.59 -21.88
N ASP A 212 -15.28 -10.35 -23.13
CA ASP A 212 -14.45 -9.71 -24.15
C ASP A 212 -14.89 -8.25 -24.45
N VAL A 213 -15.88 -7.73 -23.73
CA VAL A 213 -16.50 -6.42 -24.00
C VAL A 213 -16.44 -5.48 -22.80
N GLY A 214 -16.56 -6.02 -21.59
CA GLY A 214 -16.75 -5.25 -20.36
C GLY A 214 -18.21 -4.81 -20.13
N VAL A 215 -18.50 -4.38 -18.91
CA VAL A 215 -19.82 -3.87 -18.51
C VAL A 215 -19.79 -2.35 -18.53
N LYS A 216 -20.66 -1.73 -19.33
CA LYS A 216 -20.72 -0.26 -19.48
C LYS A 216 -21.09 0.41 -18.16
N VAL A 217 -20.28 1.35 -17.69
CA VAL A 217 -20.52 2.20 -16.51
C VAL A 217 -21.31 3.44 -16.89
N CYS A 218 -20.70 4.32 -17.68
CA CYS A 218 -21.29 5.57 -18.13
C CYS A 218 -20.54 6.13 -19.34
N ASP A 219 -21.17 7.06 -20.05
CA ASP A 219 -20.51 7.85 -21.08
C ASP A 219 -19.66 8.96 -20.42
N ALA A 220 -18.43 9.14 -20.89
CA ALA A 220 -17.48 10.10 -20.35
C ALA A 220 -16.47 10.53 -21.42
N THR A 221 -16.07 11.80 -21.41
CA THR A 221 -15.01 12.28 -22.29
C THR A 221 -13.64 11.72 -21.87
N LYS A 222 -12.65 11.74 -22.77
CA LYS A 222 -11.27 11.36 -22.42
C LYS A 222 -10.71 12.24 -21.29
N SER A 223 -11.11 13.52 -21.24
CA SER A 223 -10.73 14.44 -20.16
C SER A 223 -11.34 14.03 -18.82
N ASP A 224 -12.62 13.66 -18.81
CA ASP A 224 -13.29 13.17 -17.59
C ASP A 224 -12.62 11.90 -17.07
N TRP A 225 -12.27 10.98 -17.98
CA TRP A 225 -11.55 9.77 -17.63
C TRP A 225 -10.17 10.06 -17.04
N ASN A 226 -9.38 10.93 -17.68
CA ASN A 226 -8.07 11.30 -17.15
C ASN A 226 -8.18 11.92 -15.74
N GLN A 227 -9.15 12.82 -15.51
CA GLN A 227 -9.39 13.37 -14.17
C GLN A 227 -9.78 12.30 -13.16
N PHE A 228 -10.54 11.28 -13.59
CA PHE A 228 -10.87 10.14 -12.74
C PHE A 228 -9.64 9.29 -12.39
N VAL A 229 -8.80 8.96 -13.36
CA VAL A 229 -7.58 8.15 -13.13
C VAL A 229 -6.60 8.88 -12.22
N THR A 230 -6.47 10.20 -12.34
CA THR A 230 -5.60 11.00 -11.46
C THR A 230 -6.23 11.30 -10.09
N SER A 231 -7.53 11.02 -9.93
CA SER A 231 -8.23 11.33 -8.69
C SER A 231 -7.95 10.28 -7.62
N GLU A 232 -7.73 10.76 -6.40
CA GLU A 232 -7.64 9.96 -5.18
C GLU A 232 -9.01 9.45 -4.69
N TYR A 233 -10.11 9.94 -5.26
CA TYR A 233 -11.48 9.57 -4.88
C TYR A 233 -12.09 8.46 -5.74
N GLN A 234 -11.30 7.60 -6.39
CA GLN A 234 -11.83 6.53 -7.23
C GLN A 234 -12.65 5.52 -6.40
N GLU A 235 -13.92 5.30 -6.77
CA GLU A 235 -14.77 4.27 -6.17
C GLU A 235 -14.31 2.85 -6.57
N LEU A 236 -13.89 2.70 -7.83
CA LEU A 236 -13.24 1.51 -8.35
C LEU A 236 -11.95 1.95 -9.03
N ILE A 237 -10.85 1.30 -8.65
CA ILE A 237 -9.51 1.58 -9.17
C ILE A 237 -9.46 1.46 -10.69
N SER A 238 -8.79 2.41 -11.34
CA SER A 238 -8.85 2.58 -12.79
C SER A 238 -8.26 1.39 -13.55
N ARG A 239 -7.30 0.64 -12.97
CA ARG A 239 -6.81 -0.65 -13.52
C ARG A 239 -7.90 -1.68 -13.80
N ALA A 240 -9.03 -1.63 -13.08
CA ALA A 240 -10.16 -2.54 -13.26
C ALA A 240 -11.12 -2.10 -14.39
N MET A 241 -10.86 -0.92 -14.97
CA MET A 241 -11.75 -0.22 -15.87
C MET A 241 -11.03 0.13 -17.18
N MET A 242 -11.81 0.39 -18.23
CA MET A 242 -11.30 0.80 -19.53
C MET A 242 -12.18 1.88 -20.11
N TRP A 243 -11.55 2.96 -20.57
CA TRP A 243 -12.21 3.96 -21.40
C TRP A 243 -12.00 3.62 -22.87
N ARG A 244 -13.10 3.55 -23.64
CA ARG A 244 -13.09 3.31 -25.09
C ARG A 244 -14.27 4.03 -25.73
N ASP A 245 -14.00 4.75 -26.82
CA ASP A 245 -15.01 5.40 -27.68
C ASP A 245 -16.03 6.25 -26.89
N GLY A 246 -15.54 7.05 -25.93
CA GLY A 246 -16.38 7.94 -25.13
C GLY A 246 -17.18 7.24 -24.03
N THR A 247 -16.92 5.97 -23.77
CA THR A 247 -17.62 5.17 -22.75
C THR A 247 -16.62 4.53 -21.79
N ILE A 248 -16.96 4.48 -20.50
CA ILE A 248 -16.22 3.78 -19.46
C ILE A 248 -16.84 2.40 -19.24
N TYR A 249 -16.02 1.36 -19.18
CA TYR A 249 -16.41 -0.01 -18.91
C TYR A 249 -15.66 -0.57 -17.69
N ILE A 250 -16.32 -1.41 -16.90
CA ILE A 250 -15.64 -2.35 -16.00
C ILE A 250 -15.20 -3.54 -16.83
N VAL A 251 -13.91 -3.86 -16.81
CA VAL A 251 -13.33 -4.97 -17.59
C VAL A 251 -12.70 -6.05 -16.71
N GLU A 252 -12.42 -5.72 -15.45
CA GLU A 252 -11.89 -6.66 -14.46
C GLU A 252 -12.53 -6.33 -13.11
N LEU A 253 -12.55 -7.30 -12.20
CA LEU A 253 -12.89 -7.04 -10.80
C LEU A 253 -11.72 -7.44 -9.91
N PRO A 254 -11.29 -6.57 -8.96
CA PRO A 254 -10.21 -6.88 -8.02
C PRO A 254 -10.67 -8.02 -7.10
N ARG A 255 -10.34 -9.25 -7.49
CA ARG A 255 -10.76 -10.50 -6.84
C ARG A 255 -9.55 -11.19 -6.24
N LYS A 256 -9.78 -12.07 -5.26
CA LYS A 256 -8.72 -12.88 -4.62
C LYS A 256 -7.81 -13.56 -5.64
N ILE A 257 -8.36 -14.15 -6.71
CA ILE A 257 -7.58 -14.82 -7.77
C ILE A 257 -6.59 -13.85 -8.41
N HIS A 258 -7.06 -12.66 -8.80
CA HIS A 258 -6.25 -11.64 -9.45
C HIS A 258 -5.11 -11.17 -8.52
N GLU A 259 -5.44 -10.73 -7.30
CA GLU A 259 -4.43 -10.18 -6.38
C GLU A 259 -3.40 -11.23 -5.94
N ILE A 260 -3.83 -12.47 -5.69
CA ILE A 260 -2.92 -13.55 -5.30
C ILE A 260 -1.98 -13.89 -6.46
N MET A 261 -2.51 -14.00 -7.68
CA MET A 261 -1.68 -14.27 -8.85
C MET A 261 -0.68 -13.14 -9.10
N ASN A 262 -1.12 -11.88 -8.98
CA ASN A 262 -0.25 -10.73 -9.19
C ASN A 262 0.91 -10.71 -8.20
N ARG A 263 0.64 -10.91 -6.90
CA ARG A 263 1.68 -11.04 -5.86
C ARG A 263 2.60 -12.23 -6.10
N ASN A 264 2.05 -13.36 -6.54
CA ASN A 264 2.85 -14.56 -6.82
C ASN A 264 3.81 -14.32 -8.00
N LEU A 265 3.37 -13.60 -9.03
CA LEU A 265 4.22 -13.19 -10.15
C LEU A 265 5.32 -12.25 -9.70
N GLU A 266 4.98 -11.24 -8.90
CA GLU A 266 5.95 -10.27 -8.38
C GLU A 266 7.10 -10.98 -7.66
N VAL A 267 6.75 -11.81 -6.67
CA VAL A 267 7.73 -12.57 -5.87
C VAL A 267 8.53 -13.55 -6.74
N ALA A 268 7.88 -14.24 -7.67
CA ALA A 268 8.56 -15.22 -8.54
C ALA A 268 9.58 -14.56 -9.46
N ILE A 269 9.22 -13.42 -10.08
CA ILE A 269 10.13 -12.66 -10.95
C ILE A 269 11.29 -12.13 -10.14
N MET A 270 11.04 -11.49 -8.99
CA MET A 270 12.10 -10.98 -8.12
C MET A 270 13.05 -12.11 -7.70
N ALA A 271 12.53 -13.24 -7.23
CA ALA A 271 13.35 -14.40 -6.88
C ALA A 271 14.18 -14.91 -8.08
N ALA A 272 13.57 -15.00 -9.26
CA ALA A 272 14.22 -15.46 -10.48
C ALA A 272 15.34 -14.54 -10.98
N THR A 273 15.39 -13.28 -10.55
CA THR A 273 16.53 -12.41 -10.86
C THR A 273 17.82 -12.83 -10.16
N GLY A 274 17.77 -13.63 -9.11
CA GLY A 274 18.93 -13.96 -8.27
C GLY A 274 19.38 -12.84 -7.31
N THR A 275 18.94 -11.60 -7.55
CA THR A 275 19.25 -10.43 -6.70
C THR A 275 18.01 -9.79 -6.09
N PHE A 276 16.85 -10.42 -6.24
CA PHE A 276 15.58 -9.85 -5.81
C PHE A 276 15.34 -8.45 -6.42
N GLY A 277 14.73 -7.54 -5.66
CA GLY A 277 14.44 -6.17 -6.09
C GLY A 277 15.65 -5.22 -6.18
N VAL A 278 16.90 -5.70 -6.12
CA VAL A 278 18.08 -4.82 -6.09
C VAL A 278 18.35 -4.16 -7.45
N HIS A 279 18.26 -4.93 -8.54
CA HIS A 279 18.58 -4.42 -9.89
C HIS A 279 17.35 -4.26 -10.78
N LEU A 280 16.31 -5.07 -10.56
CA LEU A 280 15.01 -4.97 -11.24
C LEU A 280 13.93 -4.80 -10.17
N GLN A 281 13.36 -3.61 -10.09
CA GLN A 281 12.46 -3.17 -9.02
C GLN A 281 11.00 -3.32 -9.45
N PRO A 282 10.11 -3.87 -8.59
CA PRO A 282 8.67 -3.83 -8.83
C PRO A 282 8.16 -2.39 -8.68
N CYS A 283 7.21 -2.01 -9.53
CA CYS A 283 6.63 -0.66 -9.62
C CYS A 283 5.11 -0.66 -9.43
N GLY A 284 4.49 -1.82 -9.25
CA GLY A 284 3.05 -1.97 -9.10
C GLY A 284 2.27 -1.48 -10.32
N ALA A 285 1.09 -0.95 -10.03
CA ALA A 285 0.15 -0.40 -11.01
C ALA A 285 0.46 1.06 -11.43
N THR A 286 1.71 1.51 -11.29
CA THR A 286 2.08 2.91 -11.59
C THR A 286 1.89 3.22 -13.09
N PHE A 287 1.09 4.25 -13.38
CA PHE A 287 0.87 4.78 -14.73
C PHE A 287 2.03 5.69 -15.19
N VAL A 288 2.09 5.99 -16.48
CA VAL A 288 3.09 6.90 -17.07
C VAL A 288 2.39 8.18 -17.52
N ASP A 289 2.64 9.28 -16.81
CA ASP A 289 2.06 10.60 -17.08
C ASP A 289 2.30 11.05 -18.53
N ALA A 290 3.51 10.78 -19.03
CA ALA A 290 3.96 11.28 -20.33
C ALA A 290 3.23 10.72 -21.57
N LEU A 291 2.43 9.65 -21.45
CA LEU A 291 1.86 8.94 -22.62
C LEU A 291 0.36 8.72 -22.51
N GLN A 292 -0.08 8.03 -21.45
CA GLN A 292 -1.49 7.77 -21.19
C GLN A 292 -1.64 7.28 -19.75
N HIS A 293 -2.62 7.82 -19.03
CA HIS A 293 -2.99 7.41 -17.66
C HIS A 293 -3.62 6.01 -17.68
N ILE A 294 -2.80 5.00 -17.96
CA ILE A 294 -3.15 3.59 -17.98
C ILE A 294 -2.28 2.90 -16.95
N GLU A 295 -2.93 2.12 -16.12
CA GLU A 295 -2.29 1.34 -15.06
C GLU A 295 -2.10 -0.12 -15.55
N PRO A 296 -0.88 -0.67 -15.47
CA PRO A 296 -0.68 -2.12 -15.55
C PRO A 296 -1.17 -2.79 -14.26
N ASP A 297 -1.27 -4.11 -14.26
CA ASP A 297 -1.51 -4.82 -12.99
C ASP A 297 -0.23 -4.88 -12.16
N GLU A 298 0.91 -5.07 -12.83
CA GLU A 298 2.25 -5.02 -12.24
C GLU A 298 3.27 -4.59 -13.30
N SER A 299 4.37 -3.98 -12.88
CA SER A 299 5.44 -3.58 -13.78
C SER A 299 6.80 -3.54 -13.09
N PHE A 300 7.87 -3.64 -13.87
CA PHE A 300 9.22 -3.61 -13.34
C PHE A 300 10.11 -2.60 -14.05
N ALA A 301 11.01 -1.99 -13.30
CA ALA A 301 11.97 -1.00 -13.76
C ALA A 301 13.41 -1.38 -13.38
N PRO A 302 14.41 -1.07 -14.22
CA PRO A 302 15.81 -1.18 -13.85
C PRO A 302 16.19 -0.14 -12.79
N ALA A 303 17.03 -0.53 -11.84
CA ALA A 303 17.57 0.38 -10.84
C ALA A 303 18.46 1.47 -11.48
N ARG A 304 18.41 2.70 -10.97
CA ARG A 304 19.05 3.88 -11.59
C ARG A 304 20.57 3.77 -11.75
N ASN A 305 21.24 3.02 -10.88
CA ASN A 305 22.70 3.04 -10.74
C ASN A 305 23.41 1.83 -11.36
N ILE A 306 22.73 1.09 -12.25
CA ILE A 306 23.27 -0.14 -12.85
C ILE A 306 23.85 0.07 -14.25
N GLY A 307 23.74 1.28 -14.81
CA GLY A 307 24.13 1.59 -16.18
C GLY A 307 23.04 1.36 -17.23
N ALA A 308 21.77 1.29 -16.81
CA ALA A 308 20.62 1.17 -17.70
C ALA A 308 20.42 2.44 -18.55
N ILE A 309 20.06 2.29 -19.83
CA ILE A 309 19.74 3.40 -20.73
C ILE A 309 18.25 3.69 -20.64
N ARG A 310 17.93 4.80 -19.96
CA ARG A 310 16.58 5.35 -19.92
C ARG A 310 16.30 6.15 -21.21
N PRO A 311 15.13 5.98 -21.86
CA PRO A 311 14.67 6.86 -22.93
C PRO A 311 14.65 8.34 -22.51
N ALA A 312 14.91 9.25 -23.47
CA ALA A 312 15.10 10.67 -23.17
C ALA A 312 13.83 11.39 -22.65
N ASN A 313 12.65 10.97 -23.10
CA ASN A 313 11.38 11.67 -22.87
C ASN A 313 10.58 11.16 -21.65
N ILE A 314 11.15 10.28 -20.83
CA ILE A 314 10.47 9.71 -19.66
C ILE A 314 11.32 9.85 -18.40
N THR A 315 10.70 10.04 -17.25
CA THR A 315 11.42 10.08 -15.96
C THR A 315 11.83 8.67 -15.51
N TRP A 316 12.74 8.57 -14.54
CA TRP A 316 13.08 7.27 -13.96
C TRP A 316 11.92 6.62 -13.20
N GLY A 317 10.95 7.40 -12.71
CA GLY A 317 9.75 6.88 -12.05
C GLY A 317 8.76 6.25 -13.03
N GLU A 318 8.84 6.60 -14.31
CA GLU A 318 7.95 6.13 -15.37
C GLU A 318 8.59 5.05 -16.27
N PHE A 319 9.91 4.86 -16.14
CA PHE A 319 10.67 3.98 -17.02
C PHE A 319 10.58 2.52 -16.59
N HIS A 320 9.64 1.78 -17.19
CA HIS A 320 9.45 0.35 -16.92
C HIS A 320 9.82 -0.48 -18.15
N THR A 321 10.56 -1.57 -17.93
CA THR A 321 11.02 -2.49 -18.99
C THR A 321 10.14 -3.73 -19.12
N LEU A 322 9.34 -4.04 -18.09
CA LEU A 322 8.38 -5.15 -18.11
C LEU A 322 7.00 -4.67 -17.67
N LYS A 323 5.97 -5.03 -18.44
CA LYS A 323 4.56 -4.82 -18.10
C LYS A 323 3.85 -6.17 -17.94
N ILE A 324 2.99 -6.28 -16.93
CA ILE A 324 2.27 -7.51 -16.61
C ILE A 324 0.77 -7.23 -16.57
N GLU A 325 0.00 -8.14 -17.17
CA GLU A 325 -1.46 -8.12 -17.16
C GLU A 325 -2.00 -9.50 -16.72
N VAL A 326 -2.88 -9.51 -15.73
CA VAL A 326 -3.54 -10.69 -15.18
C VAL A 326 -5.05 -10.58 -15.40
N GLY A 327 -5.55 -11.34 -16.37
CA GLY A 327 -6.96 -11.39 -16.71
C GLY A 327 -7.71 -12.53 -16.04
N VAL A 328 -8.64 -12.22 -15.14
CA VAL A 328 -9.59 -13.19 -14.55
C VAL A 328 -10.97 -13.03 -15.16
N SER A 329 -11.43 -11.78 -15.25
CA SER A 329 -12.75 -11.40 -15.79
C SER A 329 -12.65 -10.74 -17.17
N ARG A 330 -11.46 -10.80 -17.79
CA ARG A 330 -11.18 -10.31 -19.15
C ARG A 330 -10.60 -11.40 -20.03
N GLY A 331 -11.07 -11.44 -21.27
CA GLY A 331 -10.55 -12.32 -22.30
C GLY A 331 -9.42 -11.70 -23.13
N TRP A 332 -8.91 -12.48 -24.07
CA TRP A 332 -7.81 -12.07 -24.96
C TRP A 332 -8.18 -10.88 -25.85
N ALA A 333 -9.47 -10.71 -26.20
CA ALA A 333 -9.89 -9.57 -27.03
C ALA A 333 -9.70 -8.21 -26.34
N LEU A 334 -9.66 -8.17 -25.00
CA LEU A 334 -9.35 -6.97 -24.22
C LEU A 334 -7.86 -6.86 -23.87
N MET A 335 -7.20 -8.00 -23.65
CA MET A 335 -5.78 -8.04 -23.26
C MET A 335 -4.84 -7.79 -24.45
N ASP A 336 -5.15 -8.32 -25.64
CA ASP A 336 -4.29 -8.21 -26.82
C ASP A 336 -4.12 -6.74 -27.28
N PRO A 337 -5.19 -5.90 -27.38
CA PRO A 337 -5.02 -4.47 -27.65
C PRO A 337 -4.25 -3.73 -26.58
N LYS A 338 -4.41 -4.10 -25.29
CA LYS A 338 -3.66 -3.50 -24.19
C LYS A 338 -2.16 -3.83 -24.28
N ALA A 339 -1.80 -5.05 -24.69
CA ALA A 339 -0.41 -5.41 -24.97
C ALA A 339 0.17 -4.61 -26.14
N ILE A 340 -0.58 -4.43 -27.24
CA ILE A 340 -0.15 -3.57 -28.36
C ILE A 340 0.12 -2.14 -27.86
N LEU A 341 -0.77 -1.62 -27.01
CA LEU A 341 -0.60 -0.30 -26.43
C LEU A 341 0.65 -0.22 -25.55
N TRP A 342 0.91 -1.20 -24.69
CA TRP A 342 2.15 -1.27 -23.91
C TRP A 342 3.42 -1.28 -24.75
N ALA A 343 3.38 -1.88 -25.93
CA ALA A 343 4.53 -1.92 -26.82
C ALA A 343 4.88 -0.56 -27.43
N THR A 344 4.00 0.44 -27.32
CA THR A 344 4.27 1.82 -27.73
C THR A 344 5.03 2.62 -26.66
N PHE A 345 5.14 2.10 -25.42
CA PHE A 345 5.78 2.80 -24.32
C PHE A 345 7.31 2.67 -24.45
N PRO A 346 8.06 3.79 -24.49
CA PRO A 346 9.50 3.76 -24.68
C PRO A 346 10.18 2.95 -23.58
N GLY A 347 11.04 2.01 -24.01
CA GLY A 347 11.85 1.21 -23.10
C GLY A 347 11.19 -0.07 -22.57
N VAL A 348 9.89 -0.29 -22.84
CA VAL A 348 9.28 -1.61 -22.61
C VAL A 348 9.98 -2.65 -23.49
N ALA A 349 10.51 -3.70 -22.87
CA ALA A 349 11.20 -4.80 -23.52
C ALA A 349 10.34 -6.07 -23.60
N TYR A 350 9.49 -6.28 -22.58
CA TYR A 350 8.63 -7.45 -22.47
C TYR A 350 7.24 -7.09 -21.94
N ILE A 351 6.24 -7.80 -22.43
CA ILE A 351 4.86 -7.74 -21.93
C ILE A 351 4.41 -9.17 -21.64
N LEU A 352 4.07 -9.45 -20.38
CA LEU A 352 3.57 -10.75 -19.95
C LEU A 352 2.08 -10.66 -19.65
N CYS A 353 1.29 -11.38 -20.43
CA CYS A 353 -0.15 -11.44 -20.26
C CYS A 353 -0.55 -12.84 -19.80
N ILE A 354 -1.29 -12.93 -18.71
CA ILE A 354 -1.75 -14.20 -18.13
C ILE A 354 -3.26 -14.14 -17.98
N ARG A 355 -3.94 -15.17 -18.46
CA ARG A 355 -5.38 -15.33 -18.34
C ARG A 355 -5.69 -16.54 -17.47
N ILE A 356 -6.47 -16.32 -16.41
CA ILE A 356 -6.94 -17.37 -15.51
C ILE A 356 -8.45 -17.34 -15.51
N SER A 357 -9.10 -18.37 -16.05
CA SER A 357 -10.55 -18.46 -15.97
C SER A 357 -11.04 -18.51 -14.50
N PRO A 358 -12.24 -17.97 -14.18
CA PRO A 358 -12.76 -17.89 -12.80
C PRO A 358 -12.86 -19.23 -12.04
N HIS A 359 -12.87 -20.35 -12.77
CA HIS A 359 -12.91 -21.71 -12.24
C HIS A 359 -11.67 -22.54 -12.61
N PHE A 360 -10.58 -21.87 -13.01
CA PHE A 360 -9.30 -22.48 -13.36
C PHE A 360 -9.37 -23.56 -14.45
N ARG A 361 -10.42 -23.55 -15.28
CA ARG A 361 -10.60 -24.48 -16.41
C ARG A 361 -9.59 -24.23 -17.54
N ALA A 362 -9.19 -22.98 -17.70
CA ALA A 362 -8.13 -22.53 -18.59
C ALA A 362 -7.21 -21.57 -17.83
N CYS A 363 -5.92 -21.84 -17.89
CA CYS A 363 -4.86 -20.99 -17.37
C CYS A 363 -3.84 -20.84 -18.49
N GLN A 364 -3.82 -19.67 -19.12
CA GLN A 364 -3.08 -19.44 -20.35
C GLN A 364 -2.16 -18.24 -20.20
N TYR A 365 -1.11 -18.16 -21.02
CA TYR A 365 -0.28 -16.97 -21.09
C TYR A 365 0.14 -16.63 -22.52
N LYS A 366 0.55 -15.38 -22.70
CA LYS A 366 1.30 -14.88 -23.86
C LYS A 366 2.47 -14.04 -23.34
N LEU A 367 3.64 -14.25 -23.90
CA LEU A 367 4.81 -13.41 -23.67
C LEU A 367 5.14 -12.70 -24.99
N HIS A 368 5.14 -11.37 -24.95
CA HIS A 368 5.49 -10.55 -26.10
C HIS A 368 6.83 -9.86 -25.86
N SER A 369 7.69 -9.91 -26.86
CA SER A 369 8.94 -9.16 -26.88
C SER A 369 8.76 -7.86 -27.67
N VAL A 370 9.35 -6.77 -27.19
CA VAL A 370 9.21 -5.44 -27.78
C VAL A 370 10.59 -4.91 -28.18
N GLU A 371 10.73 -4.44 -29.42
CA GLU A 371 11.97 -3.85 -29.93
C GLU A 371 11.85 -2.33 -30.12
N PRO A 372 12.92 -1.55 -29.85
CA PRO A 372 12.93 -0.11 -30.13
C PRO A 372 12.72 0.19 -31.63
N PRO A 373 12.02 1.27 -32.02
CA PRO A 373 11.49 2.36 -31.18
C PRO A 373 10.12 2.07 -30.52
N GLY A 374 9.59 0.85 -30.65
CA GLY A 374 8.29 0.42 -30.16
C GLY A 374 7.65 -0.56 -31.13
N GLY A 375 6.94 -1.56 -30.61
CA GLY A 375 6.28 -2.60 -31.40
C GLY A 375 6.64 -4.01 -30.98
N ILE A 376 5.64 -4.89 -31.01
CA ILE A 376 5.79 -6.31 -30.67
C ILE A 376 6.51 -7.01 -31.82
N VAL A 377 7.57 -7.75 -31.48
CA VAL A 377 8.34 -8.54 -32.43
C VAL A 377 7.51 -9.73 -32.92
N GLY A 378 7.49 -9.92 -34.23
CA GLY A 378 6.82 -11.05 -34.87
C GLY A 378 5.35 -10.78 -35.15
N VAL A 379 4.48 -11.69 -34.72
CA VAL A 379 3.06 -11.70 -35.05
C VAL A 379 2.27 -10.84 -34.06
N ALA A 380 1.29 -10.07 -34.56
CA ALA A 380 0.45 -9.24 -33.70
C ALA A 380 -0.29 -10.09 -32.64
N PRO A 381 -0.47 -9.60 -31.40
CA PRO A 381 -1.04 -10.40 -30.29
C PRO A 381 -2.33 -11.15 -30.58
N GLN A 382 -3.24 -10.53 -31.37
CA GLN A 382 -4.51 -11.14 -31.76
C GLN A 382 -4.37 -12.43 -32.59
N PHE A 383 -3.24 -12.64 -33.25
CA PHE A 383 -2.96 -13.81 -34.08
C PHE A 383 -1.99 -14.78 -33.39
N VAL A 384 -1.48 -14.44 -32.21
CA VAL A 384 -0.68 -15.34 -31.38
C VAL A 384 -1.62 -16.23 -30.58
N ALA A 385 -1.57 -17.54 -30.80
CA ALA A 385 -2.35 -18.48 -30.01
C ALA A 385 -1.86 -18.47 -28.55
N PRO A 386 -2.77 -18.39 -27.56
CA PRO A 386 -2.39 -18.47 -26.15
C PRO A 386 -1.82 -19.84 -25.81
N ILE A 387 -0.83 -19.88 -24.93
CA ILE A 387 -0.18 -21.12 -24.49
C ILE A 387 -0.79 -21.56 -23.17
N GLU A 388 -1.24 -22.82 -23.07
CA GLU A 388 -1.70 -23.40 -21.80
C GLU A 388 -0.55 -23.54 -20.81
N ILE A 389 -0.78 -23.09 -19.58
CA ILE A 389 0.17 -23.17 -18.48
C ILE A 389 0.18 -24.60 -17.94
N ASN A 390 1.34 -25.24 -18.05
CA ASN A 390 1.63 -26.60 -17.58
C ASN A 390 3.03 -26.68 -16.92
N ASP A 391 3.47 -27.87 -16.49
CA ASP A 391 4.69 -28.05 -15.69
C ASP A 391 5.96 -27.74 -16.50
N ALA A 392 5.87 -27.81 -17.83
CA ALA A 392 6.94 -27.43 -18.74
C ALA A 392 6.94 -25.92 -19.07
N THR A 393 5.98 -25.15 -18.55
CA THR A 393 5.83 -23.73 -18.88
C THR A 393 6.83 -22.87 -18.11
N VAL A 394 7.93 -22.56 -18.79
CA VAL A 394 8.98 -21.66 -18.30
C VAL A 394 8.92 -20.35 -19.08
N VAL A 395 8.68 -19.25 -18.36
CA VAL A 395 8.82 -17.90 -18.91
C VAL A 395 10.30 -17.56 -18.91
N THR A 396 10.83 -17.15 -20.07
CA THR A 396 12.24 -16.80 -20.26
C THR A 396 12.34 -15.39 -20.83
N MET A 397 13.13 -14.53 -20.17
CA MET A 397 13.38 -13.16 -20.62
C MET A 397 14.89 -12.88 -20.56
N ASP A 398 15.40 -12.17 -21.56
CA ASP A 398 16.81 -11.79 -21.61
C ASP A 398 17.11 -10.76 -20.50
N SER A 399 18.10 -11.06 -19.67
CA SER A 399 18.46 -10.27 -18.50
C SER A 399 18.96 -8.87 -18.87
N ARG A 400 19.70 -8.75 -19.97
CA ARG A 400 20.26 -7.47 -20.43
C ARG A 400 19.16 -6.55 -20.93
N ARG A 401 18.17 -7.10 -21.65
CA ARG A 401 16.99 -6.36 -22.12
C ARG A 401 16.08 -5.94 -20.98
N LEU A 402 15.84 -6.83 -20.01
CA LEU A 402 15.08 -6.48 -18.80
C LEU A 402 15.72 -5.33 -18.01
N LEU A 403 17.05 -5.27 -17.96
CA LEU A 403 17.77 -4.21 -17.28
C LEU A 403 18.07 -2.99 -18.17
N ALA A 404 17.62 -3.00 -19.44
CA ALA A 404 17.94 -1.99 -20.45
C ALA A 404 19.44 -1.63 -20.51
N LEU A 405 20.30 -2.64 -20.37
CA LEU A 405 21.75 -2.44 -20.32
C LEU A 405 22.35 -2.41 -21.73
N PRO A 406 23.23 -1.44 -22.03
CA PRO A 406 23.98 -1.45 -23.28
C PRO A 406 24.96 -2.63 -23.33
N PRO A 407 25.36 -3.11 -24.53
CA PRO A 407 26.22 -4.28 -24.68
C PRO A 407 27.54 -4.22 -23.91
N GLN A 408 28.09 -3.01 -23.72
CA GLN A 408 29.40 -2.79 -23.09
C GLN A 408 29.35 -2.83 -21.55
N VAL A 409 28.17 -2.70 -20.94
CA VAL A 409 28.03 -2.72 -19.48
C VAL A 409 27.88 -4.18 -19.02
N PRO A 410 28.69 -4.68 -18.07
CA PRO A 410 28.53 -6.04 -17.56
C PRO A 410 27.19 -6.19 -16.83
N LEU A 411 26.62 -7.40 -16.85
CA LEU A 411 25.46 -7.71 -16.01
C LEU A 411 25.85 -7.59 -14.52
N PRO A 412 24.97 -7.07 -13.65
CA PRO A 412 25.27 -6.97 -12.23
C PRO A 412 25.58 -8.34 -11.61
N LEU A 413 26.50 -8.35 -10.62
CA LEU A 413 26.89 -9.58 -9.94
C LEU A 413 25.69 -10.24 -9.26
N GLY A 414 25.53 -11.54 -9.46
CA GLY A 414 24.42 -12.33 -8.90
C GLY A 414 23.11 -12.22 -9.67
N PHE A 415 22.99 -11.28 -10.63
CA PHE A 415 21.81 -11.20 -11.48
C PHE A 415 21.80 -12.39 -12.45
N ALA A 416 20.62 -12.97 -12.67
CA ALA A 416 20.43 -14.14 -13.53
C ALA A 416 21.04 -13.87 -14.93
N ASN A 417 21.80 -14.82 -15.46
CA ASN A 417 22.57 -14.65 -16.69
C ASN A 417 22.60 -15.97 -17.48
N PRO A 418 22.21 -15.99 -18.77
CA PRO A 418 21.79 -14.85 -19.59
C PRO A 418 20.33 -14.45 -19.44
N ASN A 419 19.52 -15.26 -18.76
CA ASN A 419 18.07 -15.07 -18.71
C ASN A 419 17.53 -15.09 -17.29
N VAL A 420 16.47 -14.30 -17.07
CA VAL A 420 15.55 -14.48 -15.95
C VAL A 420 14.53 -15.54 -16.35
N GLN A 421 14.41 -16.59 -15.54
CA GLN A 421 13.52 -17.73 -15.81
C GLN A 421 12.71 -18.12 -14.57
N PHE A 422 11.41 -18.33 -14.76
CA PHE A 422 10.52 -18.83 -13.72
C PHE A 422 9.38 -19.67 -14.30
N GLN A 423 8.83 -20.56 -13.48
CA GLN A 423 7.72 -21.44 -13.85
C GLN A 423 6.38 -20.82 -13.47
N LEU A 424 5.39 -20.91 -14.36
CA LEU A 424 4.05 -20.37 -14.11
C LEU A 424 3.13 -21.35 -13.37
N GLN A 425 3.24 -22.66 -13.62
CA GLN A 425 2.32 -23.64 -13.02
C GLN A 425 2.31 -23.62 -11.48
N PRO A 426 3.46 -23.56 -10.77
CA PRO A 426 3.45 -23.48 -9.31
C PRO A 426 2.69 -22.25 -8.78
N LEU A 427 2.75 -21.13 -9.49
CA LEU A 427 2.06 -19.89 -9.11
C LEU A 427 0.54 -20.01 -9.28
N VAL A 428 0.10 -20.66 -10.36
CA VAL A 428 -1.31 -20.99 -10.59
C VAL A 428 -1.83 -21.95 -9.52
N LEU A 429 -1.08 -23.01 -9.20
CA LEU A 429 -1.47 -23.99 -8.17
C LEU A 429 -1.57 -23.35 -6.78
N ASP A 430 -0.62 -22.49 -6.39
CA ASP A 430 -0.72 -21.73 -5.13
C ASP A 430 -1.94 -20.79 -5.14
N THR A 431 -2.23 -20.14 -6.28
CA THR A 431 -3.42 -19.30 -6.43
C THR A 431 -4.71 -20.09 -6.23
N ILE A 432 -4.82 -21.30 -6.81
CA ILE A 432 -5.95 -22.22 -6.60
C ILE A 432 -6.06 -22.60 -5.12
N ALA A 433 -4.95 -23.03 -4.51
CA ALA A 433 -4.95 -23.50 -3.13
C ALA A 433 -5.38 -22.40 -2.14
N ARG A 434 -4.91 -21.16 -2.33
CA ARG A 434 -5.26 -20.02 -1.47
C ARG A 434 -6.68 -19.51 -1.69
N THR A 435 -7.19 -19.62 -2.91
CA THR A 435 -8.56 -19.19 -3.22
C THR A 435 -9.60 -20.17 -2.68
N GLN A 436 -9.27 -21.47 -2.63
CA GLN A 436 -10.15 -22.52 -2.07
C GLN A 436 -10.15 -22.60 -0.54
N ARG A 437 -9.06 -22.25 0.16
CA ARG A 437 -9.00 -22.30 1.64
C ARG A 437 -9.89 -21.27 2.35
N ASN A 438 -10.25 -20.19 1.66
CA ASN A 438 -10.95 -19.03 2.23
C ASN A 438 -12.33 -18.82 1.58
N GLY A 439 -12.90 -19.87 0.99
CA GLY A 439 -14.16 -19.87 0.25
C GLY A 439 -15.28 -20.60 0.97
#